data_AF-A0AAJ6NYT0-F1
#
_entry.id   AF-A0AAJ6NYT0-F1
#
_cell.length_a   1.000
_cell.length_b   1.000
_cell.length_c   1.000
_cell.angle_alpha   90.00
_cell.angle_beta   90.00
_cell.angle_gamma   90.00
#
_symmetry.space_group_name_H-M   'P 1'
#
loop_
_entity.id
_entity.type
_entity.pdbx_description
1 polymer ?
#
loop_
_entity_poly.entity_id
_entity_poly.type
_entity_poly.pdbx_seq_one_letter_code
_entity_poly.pdbx_strand_id
1 'polypeptide(L)'
;MLSLPNFDNQRLIFHAARQTRRKAEMARLAVHEWLNQHEFELEEWKNKTALQMGIGINELEQKLLAAAQSQMVNKNTDDDSDSTTKSCISS
;
A
#
# COMPACT_ATOMS: atom_id res chain seq x y z
N MET A 1 -1.38 -11.81 3.80
CA MET A 1 -2.14 -10.69 3.20
C MET A 1 -1.97 -9.49 4.12
N LEU A 2 -1.32 -8.41 3.68
CA LEU A 2 -1.20 -7.18 4.48
C LEU A 2 -2.52 -6.41 4.36
N SER A 3 -3.44 -6.62 5.29
CA SER A 3 -4.70 -5.86 5.35
C SER A 3 -4.56 -4.72 6.36
N LEU A 4 -4.97 -3.51 5.98
CA LEU A 4 -5.16 -2.42 6.93
C LEU A 4 -6.16 -2.84 8.01
N PRO A 5 -5.91 -2.50 9.28
CA PRO A 5 -6.92 -2.65 10.33
C PRO A 5 -8.25 -1.99 9.91
N ASN A 6 -9.37 -2.59 10.33
CA ASN A 6 -10.70 -2.15 9.86
C ASN A 6 -10.97 -0.66 10.16
N PHE A 7 -10.52 -0.18 11.32
CA PHE A 7 -10.65 1.23 11.69
C PHE A 7 -9.88 2.16 10.75
N ASP A 8 -8.61 1.87 10.46
CA ASP A 8 -7.79 2.67 9.55
C ASP A 8 -8.34 2.63 8.13
N ASN A 9 -8.87 1.49 7.71
CA ASN A 9 -9.53 1.32 6.43
C ASN A 9 -10.77 2.22 6.29
N GLN A 10 -11.64 2.25 7.31
CA GLN A 10 -12.81 3.13 7.34
C GLN A 10 -12.42 4.60 7.36
N ARG A 11 -11.42 4.95 8.17
CA ARG A 11 -10.88 6.32 8.24
C ARG A 11 -10.32 6.77 6.89
N LEU A 12 -9.58 5.90 6.20
CA LEU A 12 -9.06 6.18 4.87
C LEU A 12 -10.18 6.39 3.84
N ILE A 13 -11.23 5.56 3.86
CA ILE A 13 -12.40 5.71 2.97
C ILE A 13 -13.09 7.06 3.23
N PHE A 14 -13.29 7.42 4.50
CA PHE A 14 -13.89 8.69 4.87
C PHE A 14 -13.08 9.88 4.35
N HIS A 15 -11.76 9.87 4.54
CA HIS A 15 -10.90 10.94 4.03
C HIS A 15 -10.88 11.00 2.49
N ALA A 16 -10.94 9.85 1.81
CA ALA A 16 -11.05 9.77 0.36
C ALA A 16 -12.34 10.39 -0.17
N ALA A 17 -13.48 10.04 0.42
CA ALA A 17 -14.77 10.63 0.07
C ALA A 17 -14.76 12.15 0.32
N ARG A 18 -14.25 12.60 1.47
CA ARG A 18 -14.20 14.02 1.85
C ARG A 18 -13.33 14.86 0.92
N GLN A 19 -12.23 14.30 0.40
CA GLN A 19 -11.29 14.99 -0.48
C GLN A 19 -11.61 14.78 -1.96
N THR A 20 -12.71 14.09 -2.31
CA THR A 20 -13.06 13.71 -3.69
C THR A 20 -11.94 12.96 -4.42
N ARG A 21 -11.16 12.15 -3.69
CA ARG A 21 -10.05 11.35 -4.21
C ARG A 21 -10.40 9.86 -4.15
N ARG A 22 -9.77 9.06 -5.01
CA ARG A 22 -9.83 7.60 -4.89
C ARG A 22 -9.13 7.16 -3.60
N LYS A 23 -9.62 6.10 -2.97
CA LYS A 23 -9.01 5.51 -1.75
C LYS A 23 -7.52 5.20 -1.93
N ALA A 24 -7.13 4.66 -3.08
CA ALA A 24 -5.73 4.37 -3.40
C ALA A 24 -4.87 5.66 -3.47
N GLU A 25 -5.42 6.73 -4.06
CA GLU A 25 -4.73 8.03 -4.14
C GLU A 25 -4.57 8.65 -2.75
N MET A 26 -5.59 8.54 -1.89
CA MET A 26 -5.45 8.99 -0.49
C MET A 26 -4.44 8.19 0.30
N ALA A 27 -4.37 6.86 0.10
CA ALA A 27 -3.37 6.04 0.75
C ALA A 27 -1.96 6.46 0.32
N ARG A 28 -1.78 6.71 -0.98
CA ARG A 28 -0.51 7.19 -1.54
C ARG A 28 -0.10 8.53 -0.92
N LEU A 29 -1.02 9.49 -0.84
CA LEU A 29 -0.76 10.80 -0.25
C LEU A 29 -0.41 10.70 1.24
N ALA A 30 -1.16 9.91 2.00
CA ALA A 30 -0.92 9.72 3.43
C ALA A 30 0.46 9.09 3.70
N VAL A 31 0.82 8.05 2.94
CA VAL A 31 2.14 7.40 3.07
C VAL A 31 3.26 8.36 2.66
N HIS A 32 3.09 9.08 1.55
CA HIS A 32 4.09 10.03 1.07
C HIS A 32 4.34 11.17 2.06
N GLU A 33 3.28 11.74 2.63
CA GLU A 33 3.40 12.78 3.66
C GLU A 33 4.07 12.26 4.92
N TRP A 34 3.73 11.05 5.36
CA TRP A 34 4.38 10.42 6.51
C TRP A 34 5.88 10.20 6.26
N LEU A 35 6.26 9.67 5.09
CA LEU A 35 7.66 9.46 4.73
C LEU A 35 8.46 10.75 4.69
N ASN A 36 7.87 11.84 4.19
CA ASN A 36 8.52 13.15 4.17
C ASN A 36 8.76 13.72 5.57
N GLN A 37 7.89 13.40 6.54
CA GLN A 37 8.04 13.85 7.92
C GLN A 37 9.03 13.00 8.72
N HIS A 38 9.31 11.77 8.27
CA HIS A 38 10.10 10.77 9.01
C HIS A 38 11.28 10.25 8.17
N GLU A 39 11.94 11.13 7.42
CA GLU A 39 13.09 10.79 6.57
C GLU A 39 14.24 10.21 7.41
N PHE A 40 14.48 10.77 8.60
CA PHE A 40 15.53 10.31 9.50
C PHE A 40 15.29 8.87 9.98
N GLU A 41 14.08 8.57 10.45
CA GLU A 41 13.69 7.24 10.89
C GLU A 41 13.74 6.22 9.75
N LEU A 42 13.41 6.65 8.53
CA LEU A 42 13.50 5.81 7.34
C LEU A 42 14.97 5.44 7.03
N GLU A 43 15.88 6.41 7.07
CA GLU A 43 17.30 6.18 6.84
C GLU A 43 17.93 5.33 7.95
N GLU A 44 17.54 5.55 9.21
CA GLU A 44 17.95 4.69 10.33
C GLU A 44 17.48 3.24 10.11
N TRP A 45 16.22 3.06 9.73
CA TRP A 45 15.66 1.73 9.45
C TRP A 45 16.37 1.03 8.28
N LYS A 46 16.65 1.75 7.19
CA LYS A 46 17.39 1.21 6.03
C LYS A 46 18.78 0.74 6.46
N ASN A 47 19.51 1.58 7.19
CA ASN A 47 20.84 1.25 7.70
C ASN A 47 20.82 -0.01 8.58
N LYS A 48 19.91 -0.06 9.56
CA LYS A 48 19.78 -1.20 10.47
C LYS A 48 19.42 -2.48 9.73
N THR A 49 18.50 -2.39 8.77
CA THR A 49 18.03 -3.55 8.01
C THR A 49 19.10 -4.07 7.05
N ALA A 50 19.80 -3.16 6.36
CA ALA A 50 20.93 -3.50 5.49
C ALA A 50 22.04 -4.19 6.30
N LEU A 51 22.40 -3.64 7.47
CA LEU A 51 23.37 -4.23 8.39
C LEU A 51 22.93 -5.61 8.88
N GLN A 52 21.67 -5.77 9.29
CA GLN A 52 21.12 -7.04 9.76
C GLN A 52 21.12 -8.12 8.68
N MET A 53 20.89 -7.73 7.42
CA MET A 53 20.90 -8.63 6.27
C MET A 53 22.32 -8.86 5.70
N GLY A 54 23.33 -8.13 6.18
CA GLY A 54 24.69 -8.20 5.66
C GLY A 54 24.82 -7.70 4.21
N ILE A 55 23.93 -6.80 3.77
CA ILE A 55 23.91 -6.24 2.42
C ILE A 55 24.11 -4.72 2.44
N GLY A 56 24.41 -4.15 1.28
CA GLY A 56 24.42 -2.68 1.12
C GLY A 56 23.00 -2.11 1.06
N ILE A 57 22.85 -0.83 1.43
CA ILE A 57 21.57 -0.10 1.35
C ILE A 57 21.01 -0.12 -0.08
N ASN A 58 21.85 0.12 -1.09
CA ASN A 58 21.42 0.08 -2.49
C ASN A 58 20.83 -1.29 -2.88
N GLU A 59 21.40 -2.38 -2.37
CA GLU A 59 20.90 -3.73 -2.62
C GLU A 59 19.56 -3.96 -1.88
N LEU A 60 19.41 -3.42 -0.67
CA LEU A 60 18.15 -3.44 0.06
C LEU A 60 17.05 -2.70 -0.72
N GLU A 61 17.33 -1.50 -1.24
CA GLU A 61 16.37 -0.71 -2.03
C GLU A 61 15.96 -1.43 -3.32
N GLN A 62 16.91 -2.06 -4.02
CA GLN A 62 16.61 -2.88 -5.20
C GLN A 62 15.72 -4.08 -4.86
N LYS A 63 15.97 -4.77 -3.74
CA LYS A 63 15.12 -5.88 -3.29
C LYS A 63 13.71 -5.42 -2.92
N LEU A 64 13.58 -4.26 -2.26
CA LEU A 64 12.28 -3.67 -1.95
C LEU A 64 11.50 -3.31 -3.23
N LEU A 65 12.17 -2.69 -4.20
CA LEU A 65 11.59 -2.36 -5.52
C LEU A 65 11.13 -3.62 -6.27
N ALA A 66 11.98 -4.66 -6.33
CA ALA A 66 11.67 -5.93 -6.97
C ALA A 66 10.49 -6.64 -6.30
N ALA A 67 10.43 -6.63 -4.96
CA ALA A 67 9.32 -7.20 -4.20
C ALA A 67 8.01 -6.46 -4.45
N ALA A 68 8.03 -5.13 -4.52
CA ALA A 68 6.86 -4.32 -4.84
C ALA A 68 6.34 -4.61 -6.26
N GLN A 69 7.23 -4.69 -7.25
CA GLN A 69 6.85 -5.03 -8.62
C GLN A 69 6.28 -6.45 -8.74
N SER A 70 6.86 -7.41 -8.02
CA SER A 70 6.39 -8.80 -8.02
C SER A 70 4.97 -8.92 -7.43
N GLN A 71 4.65 -8.15 -6.39
CA GLN A 71 3.30 -8.09 -5.84
C GLN A 71 2.27 -7.48 -6.81
N MET A 72 2.68 -6.55 -7.68
CA MET A 72 1.80 -6.01 -8.72
C MET A 72 1.46 -7.06 -9.78
N VAL A 73 2.45 -7.87 -10.19
CA VAL A 73 2.23 -8.94 -11.19
C VAL A 73 1.26 -10.00 -10.66
N ASN A 74 1.42 -10.43 -9.40
CA ASN A 74 0.57 -11.45 -8.80
C ASN A 74 -0.87 -11.00 -8.52
N LYS A 75 -1.13 -9.68 -8.45
CA LYS A 75 -2.49 -9.17 -8.23
C LYS A 75 -3.35 -9.18 -9.48
N ASN A 76 -2.74 -9.15 -10.68
CA ASN A 76 -3.47 -9.11 -11.95
C ASN A 76 -4.03 -10.48 -12.37
N THR A 77 -3.67 -11.57 -11.69
CA THR A 77 -4.16 -12.93 -11.97
C THR A 77 -5.42 -13.31 -11.20
N ASP A 78 -5.85 -12.52 -10.21
CA ASP A 78 -6.98 -12.84 -9.32
C ASP A 78 -8.21 -11.92 -9.50
N ASP A 79 -8.16 -10.92 -10.38
CA ASP A 79 -9.21 -9.88 -10.53
C ASP A 79 -10.07 -10.08 -11.79
N ASP A 80 -10.43 -11.33 -12.10
CA ASP A 80 -11.48 -11.67 -13.08
C ASP A 80 -12.61 -12.46 -12.42
N SER A 81 -13.26 -11.81 -11.45
CA SER A 81 -14.54 -12.26 -10.90
C SER A 81 -15.43 -11.05 -10.68
N ASP A 82 -15.96 -10.55 -11.79
CA ASP A 82 -17.21 -9.81 -11.84
C ASP A 82 -18.28 -10.60 -11.07
N SER A 83 -18.65 -10.12 -9.89
CA SER A 83 -19.92 -10.48 -9.25
C SER A 83 -20.79 -9.24 -9.19
N THR A 84 -21.27 -8.85 -10.37
CA THR A 84 -22.48 -8.06 -10.54
C THR A 84 -23.63 -8.76 -9.80
N THR A 85 -23.85 -8.42 -8.52
CA THR A 85 -25.10 -8.73 -7.83
C THR A 85 -26.17 -7.76 -8.31
N LYS A 86 -26.76 -8.07 -9.47
CA LYS A 86 -28.12 -7.61 -9.79
C LYS A 86 -29.07 -8.28 -8.80
N SER A 87 -29.48 -7.56 -7.76
CA SER A 87 -30.67 -7.95 -7.00
C SER A 87 -31.90 -7.45 -7.75
N CYS A 88 -32.47 -8.33 -8.58
CA CYS A 88 -33.81 -8.19 -9.12
C CYS A 88 -34.81 -8.82 -8.13
N ILE A 89 -35.71 -8.02 -7.56
CA ILE A 89 -37.01 -8.44 -7.00
C ILE A 89 -37.94 -7.23 -7.22
N SER A 90 -38.60 -7.08 -8.39
CA SER A 90 -39.90 -7.62 -8.83
C SER A 90 -41.08 -7.44 -7.88
N SER A 91 -42.04 -6.64 -8.37
CA SER A 91 -43.48 -6.55 -8.11
C SER A 91 -43.99 -5.87 -6.84
#